data_AF-A0A2W4SMJ5-F1
#
_entry.id   AF-A0A2W4SMJ5-F1
#
_cell.length_a   1.000
_cell.length_b   1.000
_cell.length_c   1.000
_cell.angle_alpha   90.00
_cell.angle_beta   90.00
_cell.angle_gamma   90.00
#
_symmetry.space_group_name_H-M   'P 1'
#
loop_
_entity.id
_entity.type
_entity.pdbx_description
1 polymer ?
#
loop_
_entity_poly.entity_id
_entity_poly.type
_entity_poly.pdbx_seq_one_letter_code
_entity_poly.pdbx_strand_id
1 'polypeptide(L)'
;MDDPNDTPDPLPASTCGYRIRSEATWDQARQAYLDGATAGEVCGRYDLSTGAFRERARKGGWRRRDQADPDPAFEDVPDDDLDDEAGEVDFDALAARALTRMQRALSRGQATLAINWLRLHERLAKKAGENRAAAGLAAQQAEIDAAGPTSIFRAQWDERQAAEREAARAYVARRDATGVSTRTLAMAARIGDVAGHVANLPDSRAARLALDRELERLQRDLGMIPDNPDNPDTG
;
A
#
# COMPACT_ATOMS: atom_id res chain seq x y z
N MET A 1 38.03 83.78 -54.44
CA MET A 1 36.65 84.11 -54.86
C MET A 1 35.90 82.82 -54.65
N ASP A 2 35.58 82.58 -53.37
CA ASP A 2 34.94 81.36 -52.89
C ASP A 2 33.44 81.49 -53.16
N ASP A 3 32.88 80.54 -53.89
CA ASP A 3 31.48 80.53 -54.28
C ASP A 3 30.62 80.13 -53.06
N PRO A 4 29.68 80.97 -52.57
CA PRO A 4 28.97 80.73 -51.31
C PRO A 4 27.73 79.84 -51.47
N ASN A 5 27.65 79.01 -52.52
CA ASN A 5 26.44 78.25 -52.84
C ASN A 5 26.68 76.76 -53.06
N ASP A 6 27.52 76.16 -52.21
CA ASP A 6 27.54 74.70 -52.02
C ASP A 6 26.43 74.35 -51.02
N THR A 7 25.19 74.37 -51.49
CA THR A 7 24.05 73.85 -50.71
C THR A 7 24.15 72.33 -50.76
N PRO A 8 24.41 71.63 -49.64
CA PRO A 8 24.45 70.18 -49.67
C PRO A 8 23.09 69.66 -50.12
N ASP A 9 23.10 68.75 -51.10
CA ASP A 9 21.93 68.00 -51.53
C ASP A 9 21.15 67.50 -50.29
N PRO A 10 19.82 67.67 -50.23
CA PRO A 10 19.05 67.12 -49.13
C PRO A 10 19.19 65.60 -49.17
N LEU A 11 19.84 65.05 -48.14
CA LEU A 11 19.88 63.61 -47.86
C LEU A 11 18.48 63.04 -48.08
N PRO A 12 18.33 61.86 -48.72
CA PRO A 12 17.02 61.29 -48.97
C PRO A 12 16.28 61.21 -47.64
N ALA A 13 15.18 61.95 -47.54
CA ALA A 13 14.31 61.91 -46.38
C ALA A 13 14.04 60.44 -46.10
N SER A 14 14.55 59.94 -44.97
CA SER A 14 14.23 58.60 -44.53
C SER A 14 12.73 58.60 -44.32
N THR A 15 11.98 58.12 -45.32
CA THR A 15 10.59 57.73 -45.20
C THR A 15 10.54 56.57 -44.21
N CYS A 16 10.75 56.86 -42.91
CA CYS A 16 10.24 56.05 -41.84
C CYS A 16 8.72 56.30 -41.78
N GLY A 17 8.06 55.96 -42.88
CA GLY A 17 6.61 55.87 -42.95
C GLY A 17 6.22 54.81 -41.92
N TYR A 18 5.81 55.29 -40.75
CA TYR A 18 5.27 54.46 -39.69
C TYR A 18 4.06 53.75 -40.30
N ARG A 19 4.21 52.47 -40.71
CA ARG A 19 3.08 51.69 -41.21
C ARG A 19 2.14 51.45 -40.04
N ILE A 20 1.19 52.36 -39.87
CA ILE A 20 0.09 52.17 -38.92
C ILE A 20 -0.75 51.02 -39.49
N ARG A 21 -0.70 49.86 -38.82
CA ARG A 21 -1.52 48.70 -39.17
C ARG A 21 -2.95 48.93 -38.70
N SER A 22 -3.92 48.41 -39.46
CA SER A 22 -5.33 48.50 -39.14
C SER A 22 -5.64 47.77 -37.83
N GLU A 23 -6.73 48.17 -37.16
CA GLU A 23 -7.16 47.55 -35.89
C GLU A 23 -7.44 46.04 -36.07
N ALA A 24 -8.03 45.65 -37.21
CA ALA A 24 -8.27 44.25 -37.54
C ALA A 24 -7.00 43.40 -37.57
N THR A 25 -5.86 43.94 -38.01
CA THR A 25 -4.56 43.22 -37.97
C THR A 25 -4.08 43.05 -36.53
N TRP A 26 -4.33 44.04 -35.66
CA TRP A 26 -3.99 43.95 -34.25
C TRP A 26 -4.86 42.94 -33.49
N ASP A 27 -6.15 42.83 -33.84
CA ASP A 27 -7.05 41.83 -33.27
C ASP A 27 -6.66 40.40 -33.66
N GLN A 28 -6.30 40.18 -34.93
CA GLN A 28 -5.78 38.87 -35.38
C GLN A 28 -4.45 38.51 -34.72
N ALA A 29 -3.58 39.50 -34.52
CA ALA A 29 -2.32 39.33 -33.80
C ALA A 29 -2.53 39.01 -32.32
N ARG A 30 -3.51 39.64 -31.67
CA ARG A 30 -3.92 39.34 -30.29
C ARG A 30 -4.43 37.91 -30.18
N GLN A 31 -5.35 37.49 -31.05
CA GLN A 31 -5.93 36.16 -31.00
C GLN A 31 -4.84 35.09 -31.14
N ALA A 32 -3.97 35.21 -32.14
CA ALA A 32 -2.86 34.28 -32.33
C ALA A 32 -1.91 34.20 -31.12
N TYR A 33 -1.69 35.33 -30.43
CA TYR A 33 -0.86 35.37 -29.22
C TYR A 33 -1.53 34.67 -28.02
N LEU A 34 -2.84 34.87 -27.84
CA LEU A 34 -3.62 34.21 -26.78
C LEU A 34 -3.81 32.71 -27.05
N ASP A 35 -3.89 32.31 -28.32
CA ASP A 35 -3.93 30.90 -28.74
C ASP A 35 -2.58 30.16 -28.52
N GLY A 36 -1.54 30.88 -28.08
CA GLY A 36 -0.28 30.29 -27.64
C GLY A 36 0.94 30.59 -28.51
N ALA A 37 0.80 31.31 -29.63
CA ALA A 37 1.96 31.68 -30.44
C ALA A 37 2.93 32.62 -29.67
N THR A 38 4.21 32.57 -30.03
CA THR A 38 5.19 33.48 -29.43
C THR A 38 5.09 34.89 -30.02
N ALA A 39 5.50 35.91 -29.27
CA ALA A 39 5.48 37.29 -29.75
C ALA A 39 6.34 37.48 -31.02
N GLY A 40 7.42 36.71 -31.18
CA GLY A 40 8.26 36.74 -32.38
C GLY A 40 7.54 36.20 -33.62
N GLU A 41 6.84 35.07 -33.47
CA GLU A 41 6.04 34.48 -34.56
C GLU A 41 4.89 35.39 -34.98
N VAL A 42 4.20 36.00 -34.01
CA VAL A 42 3.10 36.96 -34.27
C VAL A 42 3.65 38.19 -35.00
N CYS A 43 4.77 38.74 -34.55
CA CYS A 43 5.39 39.90 -35.19
C CYS A 43 5.85 39.62 -36.62
N GLY A 44 6.42 38.43 -36.87
CA GLY A 44 6.82 38.00 -38.22
C GLY A 44 5.62 37.76 -39.14
N ARG A 45 4.52 37.19 -38.64
CA ARG A 45 3.33 36.89 -39.43
C ARG A 45 2.55 38.13 -39.87
N TYR A 46 2.46 39.13 -38.99
CA TYR A 46 1.65 40.33 -39.23
C TYR A 46 2.48 41.58 -39.56
N ASP A 47 3.79 41.43 -39.79
CA ASP A 47 4.75 42.51 -40.04
C ASP A 47 4.61 43.65 -39.00
N LEU A 48 4.68 43.25 -37.73
CA LEU A 48 4.61 44.14 -36.56
C LEU A 48 5.98 44.25 -35.92
N SER A 49 6.28 45.42 -35.34
CA SER A 49 7.48 45.55 -34.51
C SER A 49 7.24 44.96 -33.12
N THR A 50 8.21 44.20 -32.61
CA THR A 50 8.17 43.58 -31.27
C THR A 50 7.95 44.61 -30.16
N GLY A 51 8.50 45.82 -30.31
CA GLY A 51 8.31 46.92 -29.37
C GLY A 51 6.86 47.42 -29.32
N ALA A 52 6.26 47.71 -30.49
CA ALA A 52 4.88 48.16 -30.56
C ALA A 52 3.90 47.08 -30.07
N PHE A 53 4.16 45.82 -30.41
CA PHE A 53 3.36 44.70 -29.94
C PHE A 53 3.42 44.53 -28.42
N ARG A 54 4.62 44.59 -27.81
CA ARG A 54 4.78 44.49 -26.34
C ARG A 54 4.12 45.63 -25.58
N GLU A 55 4.17 46.85 -26.13
CA GLU A 55 3.55 48.01 -25.52
C GLU A 55 2.02 47.93 -25.61
N ARG A 56 1.48 47.50 -26.75
CA ARG A 56 0.04 47.28 -26.92
C ARG A 56 -0.45 46.12 -26.04
N ALA A 57 0.29 45.02 -25.97
CA ALA A 57 -0.03 43.89 -25.09
C ALA A 57 -0.01 44.28 -23.60
N ARG A 58 0.86 45.22 -23.20
CA ARG A 58 0.88 45.79 -21.84
C ARG A 58 -0.37 46.63 -21.56
N LYS A 59 -0.76 47.51 -22.49
CA LYS A 59 -1.94 48.37 -22.35
C LYS A 59 -3.25 47.58 -22.42
N GLY A 60 -3.29 46.54 -23.25
CA GLY A 60 -4.46 45.69 -23.46
C GLY A 60 -4.57 44.51 -22.48
N GLY A 61 -3.61 44.32 -21.56
CA GLY A 61 -3.63 43.22 -20.61
C GLY A 61 -3.49 41.83 -21.25
N TRP A 62 -2.83 41.72 -22.40
CA TRP A 62 -2.70 40.45 -23.14
C TRP A 62 -1.55 39.59 -22.65
N ARG A 63 -0.68 40.12 -21.77
CA ARG A 63 0.52 39.37 -21.34
C ARG A 63 0.06 38.12 -20.59
N ARG A 64 0.82 37.03 -20.70
CA ARG A 64 0.55 35.78 -19.96
C ARG A 64 0.42 36.01 -18.45
N ARG A 65 1.18 36.95 -17.88
CA ARG A 65 1.10 37.36 -16.47
C ARG A 65 -0.16 38.16 -16.11
N ASP A 66 -0.81 38.77 -17.11
CA ASP A 66 -2.01 39.59 -16.96
C ASP A 66 -3.27 38.75 -17.27
N GLN A 67 -3.10 37.55 -17.83
CA GLN A 67 -4.17 36.54 -17.89
C GLN A 67 -4.36 35.95 -16.50
N ALA A 68 -5.60 35.61 -16.15
CA ALA A 68 -5.82 34.74 -15.01
C ALA A 68 -4.94 33.50 -15.19
N ASP A 69 -4.26 33.06 -14.14
CA ASP A 69 -3.60 31.76 -14.17
C ASP A 69 -4.63 30.76 -14.69
N PRO A 70 -4.26 29.89 -15.65
CA PRO A 70 -5.16 28.83 -16.06
C PRO A 70 -5.57 28.14 -14.78
N ASP A 71 -6.87 28.15 -14.49
CA ASP A 71 -7.43 27.43 -13.36
C ASP A 71 -6.80 26.05 -13.45
N PRO A 72 -6.01 25.62 -12.44
CA PRO A 72 -5.45 24.29 -12.50
C PRO A 72 -6.67 23.41 -12.53
N ALA A 73 -7.01 22.88 -13.70
CA ALA A 73 -8.01 21.85 -13.88
C ALA A 73 -7.46 20.56 -13.23
N PHE A 74 -7.21 20.62 -11.93
CA PHE A 74 -7.78 19.65 -11.03
C PHE A 74 -9.28 19.84 -11.22
N GLU A 75 -9.86 19.10 -12.17
CA GLU A 75 -11.17 18.55 -11.86
C GLU A 75 -11.01 17.97 -10.46
N ASP A 76 -11.57 18.66 -9.46
CA ASP A 76 -11.94 18.07 -8.18
C ASP A 76 -12.93 16.95 -8.53
N VAL A 77 -12.41 15.85 -9.06
CA VAL A 77 -13.07 14.57 -9.01
C VAL A 77 -13.26 14.34 -7.51
N PRO A 78 -14.50 14.31 -7.01
CA PRO A 78 -14.74 14.00 -5.62
C PRO A 78 -13.99 12.71 -5.28
N ASP A 79 -13.12 12.77 -4.28
CA ASP A 79 -12.31 11.64 -3.79
C ASP A 79 -13.20 10.52 -3.20
N ASP A 80 -14.52 10.74 -3.11
CA ASP A 80 -15.51 9.87 -2.47
C ASP A 80 -16.00 8.70 -3.36
N ASP A 81 -15.66 8.65 -4.65
CA ASP A 81 -16.09 7.56 -5.55
C ASP A 81 -14.94 6.64 -6.03
N LEU A 82 -13.69 6.86 -5.58
CA LEU A 82 -12.54 6.06 -6.04
C LEU A 82 -12.22 4.85 -5.16
N ASP A 83 -12.74 4.78 -3.94
CA ASP A 83 -12.38 3.73 -2.98
C ASP A 83 -13.26 2.46 -3.04
N ASP A 84 -14.43 2.50 -3.69
CA ASP A 84 -15.37 1.36 -3.70
C ASP A 84 -15.59 0.68 -5.06
N GLU A 85 -15.26 1.32 -6.20
CA GLU A 85 -15.43 0.75 -7.55
C GLU A 85 -14.14 0.57 -8.37
N ALA A 86 -12.98 0.95 -7.83
CA ALA A 86 -11.71 0.66 -8.45
C ALA A 86 -11.41 -0.84 -8.35
N GLY A 87 -11.91 -1.61 -9.32
CA GLY A 87 -11.53 -3.01 -9.52
C GLY A 87 -10.00 -3.16 -9.47
N GLU A 88 -9.54 -4.36 -9.09
CA GLU A 88 -8.13 -4.66 -8.88
C GLU A 88 -7.25 -4.04 -9.98
N VAL A 89 -6.27 -3.23 -9.56
CA VAL A 89 -5.42 -2.47 -10.49
C VAL A 89 -4.71 -3.44 -11.45
N ASP A 90 -5.08 -3.36 -12.73
CA ASP A 90 -4.43 -4.15 -13.79
C ASP A 90 -3.03 -3.59 -14.11
N PHE A 91 -2.04 -4.11 -13.40
CA PHE A 91 -0.63 -3.76 -13.59
C PHE A 91 -0.10 -4.13 -14.99
N ASP A 92 -0.67 -5.13 -15.66
CA ASP A 92 -0.27 -5.50 -17.03
C ASP A 92 -0.72 -4.43 -18.03
N ALA A 93 -1.96 -3.96 -17.93
CA ALA A 93 -2.46 -2.87 -18.77
C ALA A 93 -1.66 -1.57 -18.57
N LEU A 94 -1.31 -1.25 -17.31
CA LEU A 94 -0.48 -0.09 -17.01
C LEU A 94 0.93 -0.21 -17.60
N ALA A 95 1.54 -1.40 -17.51
CA ALA A 95 2.86 -1.65 -18.10
C ALA A 95 2.84 -1.47 -19.63
N ALA A 96 1.81 -1.98 -20.32
CA ALA A 96 1.64 -1.81 -21.77
C ALA A 96 1.48 -0.33 -22.17
N ARG A 97 0.74 0.45 -21.38
CA ARG A 97 0.55 1.88 -21.62
C ARG A 97 1.85 2.68 -21.42
N ALA A 98 2.68 2.31 -20.44
CA ALA A 98 4.00 2.91 -20.25
C ALA A 98 4.92 2.67 -21.45
N LEU A 99 4.93 1.46 -22.02
CA LEU A 99 5.72 1.12 -23.21
C LEU A 99 5.28 1.92 -24.45
N THR A 100 3.98 2.12 -24.63
CA THR A 100 3.44 2.98 -25.71
C THR A 100 3.92 4.43 -25.56
N ARG A 101 3.96 4.96 -24.33
CA ARG A 101 4.45 6.33 -24.07
C ARG A 101 5.95 6.45 -24.30
N MET A 102 6.74 5.43 -23.93
CA MET A 102 8.16 5.36 -24.25
C MET A 102 8.40 5.43 -25.77
N GLN A 103 7.70 4.63 -26.57
CA GLN A 103 7.82 4.63 -28.04
C GLN A 103 7.49 6.01 -28.65
N ARG A 104 6.46 6.68 -28.11
CA ARG A 104 6.11 8.06 -28.52
C ARG A 104 7.20 9.06 -28.14
N ALA A 105 7.80 8.94 -26.96
CA ALA A 105 8.90 9.81 -26.53
C ALA A 105 10.15 9.62 -27.41
N LEU A 106 10.48 8.37 -27.78
CA LEU A 106 11.57 8.06 -28.72
C LEU A 106 11.33 8.68 -30.10
N SER A 107 10.11 8.55 -30.61
CA SER A 107 9.72 9.12 -31.91
C SER A 107 9.81 10.65 -31.95
N ARG A 108 9.77 11.30 -30.77
CA ARG A 108 9.91 12.76 -30.61
C ARG A 108 11.32 13.20 -30.22
N GLY A 109 12.30 12.29 -30.16
CA GLY A 109 13.67 12.59 -29.75
C GLY A 109 13.83 12.92 -28.25
N GLN A 110 12.85 12.60 -27.41
CA GLN A 110 12.85 12.91 -25.98
C GLN A 110 13.48 11.76 -25.17
N ALA A 111 14.81 11.61 -25.24
CA ALA A 111 15.55 10.48 -24.66
C ALA A 111 15.32 10.30 -23.14
N THR A 112 15.41 11.37 -22.34
CA THR A 112 15.22 11.30 -20.89
C THR A 112 13.81 10.85 -20.50
N LEU A 113 12.80 11.32 -21.23
CA LEU A 113 11.41 10.94 -21.00
C LEU A 113 11.19 9.47 -21.35
N ALA A 114 11.79 8.99 -22.45
CA ALA A 114 11.75 7.58 -22.82
C ALA A 114 12.36 6.68 -21.74
N ILE A 115 13.52 7.04 -21.18
CA ILE A 115 14.17 6.31 -20.09
C ILE A 115 13.26 6.24 -18.86
N ASN A 116 12.58 7.34 -18.51
CA ASN A 116 11.66 7.36 -17.37
C ASN A 116 10.45 6.43 -17.60
N TRP A 117 9.87 6.44 -18.80
CA TRP A 117 8.77 5.53 -19.16
C TRP A 117 9.22 4.06 -19.18
N LEU A 118 10.44 3.77 -19.62
CA LEU A 118 11.01 2.42 -19.58
C LEU A 118 11.16 1.91 -18.14
N ARG A 119 11.75 2.72 -17.25
CA ARG A 119 11.88 2.36 -15.83
C ARG A 119 10.52 2.13 -15.15
N LEU A 120 9.52 2.94 -15.51
CA LEU A 120 8.16 2.75 -15.02
C LEU A 120 7.56 1.42 -15.54
N HIS A 121 7.74 1.12 -16.82
CA HIS A 121 7.32 -0.14 -17.42
C HIS A 121 7.94 -1.35 -16.70
N GLU A 122 9.25 -1.34 -16.46
CA GLU A 122 9.95 -2.43 -15.74
C GLU A 122 9.38 -2.66 -14.34
N ARG A 123 9.11 -1.58 -13.60
CA ARG A 123 8.51 -1.65 -12.25
C ARG A 123 7.10 -2.23 -12.28
N LEU A 124 6.28 -1.80 -13.23
CA LEU A 124 4.90 -2.29 -13.39
C LEU A 124 4.88 -3.75 -13.84
N ALA A 125 5.73 -4.13 -14.79
CA ALA A 125 5.84 -5.51 -15.25
C ALA A 125 6.30 -6.47 -14.13
N LYS A 126 7.24 -6.02 -13.28
CA LYS A 126 7.63 -6.76 -12.08
C LYS A 126 6.43 -6.97 -11.15
N LYS A 127 5.66 -5.90 -10.87
CA LYS A 127 4.49 -5.97 -9.99
C LYS A 127 3.39 -6.89 -10.54
N ALA A 128 3.15 -6.85 -11.84
CA ALA A 128 2.24 -7.78 -12.51
C ALA A 128 2.69 -9.24 -12.37
N GLY A 129 3.99 -9.50 -12.49
CA GLY A 129 4.58 -10.82 -12.25
C GLY A 129 4.38 -11.30 -10.81
N GLU A 130 4.62 -10.44 -9.83
CA GLU A 130 4.37 -10.72 -8.41
C GLU A 130 2.88 -11.02 -8.16
N ASN A 131 1.97 -10.27 -8.78
CA ASN A 131 0.54 -10.48 -8.59
C ASN A 131 0.06 -11.81 -9.18
N ARG A 132 0.52 -12.16 -10.38
CA ARG A 132 0.24 -13.49 -10.97
C ARG A 132 0.81 -14.63 -10.15
N ALA A 133 2.02 -14.48 -9.60
CA ALA A 133 2.62 -15.48 -8.73
C ALA A 133 1.81 -15.65 -7.44
N ALA A 134 1.39 -14.55 -6.81
CA ALA A 134 0.53 -14.58 -5.64
C ALA A 134 -0.82 -15.25 -5.94
N ALA A 135 -1.45 -14.92 -7.07
CA ALA A 135 -2.69 -15.55 -7.52
C ALA A 135 -2.52 -17.06 -7.79
N GLY A 136 -1.39 -17.46 -8.39
CA GLY A 136 -1.07 -18.87 -8.62
C GLY A 136 -0.86 -19.65 -7.31
N LEU A 137 -0.16 -19.07 -6.34
CA LEU A 137 0.02 -19.66 -5.01
C LEU A 137 -1.32 -19.74 -4.25
N ALA A 138 -2.16 -18.71 -4.36
CA ALA A 138 -3.49 -18.72 -3.77
C ALA A 138 -4.39 -19.80 -4.40
N ALA A 139 -4.33 -19.97 -5.72
CA ALA A 139 -5.05 -21.05 -6.41
C ALA A 139 -4.54 -22.44 -5.99
N GLN A 140 -3.23 -22.61 -5.87
CA GLN A 140 -2.63 -23.87 -5.39
C GLN A 140 -3.01 -24.16 -3.94
N GLN A 141 -3.01 -23.14 -3.07
CA GLN A 141 -3.46 -23.29 -1.70
C GLN A 141 -4.95 -23.63 -1.64
N ALA A 142 -5.78 -22.98 -2.45
CA ALA A 142 -7.21 -23.30 -2.55
C ALA A 142 -7.43 -24.73 -3.06
N GLU A 143 -6.61 -25.21 -3.99
CA GLU A 143 -6.64 -26.61 -4.45
C GLU A 143 -6.25 -27.59 -3.35
N ILE A 144 -5.20 -27.28 -2.57
CA ILE A 144 -4.79 -28.07 -1.40
C ILE A 144 -5.89 -28.10 -0.33
N ASP A 145 -6.49 -26.93 -0.04
CA ASP A 145 -7.56 -26.79 0.94
C ASP A 145 -8.83 -27.52 0.48
N ALA A 146 -9.15 -27.46 -0.83
CA ALA A 146 -10.28 -28.17 -1.43
C ALA A 146 -10.05 -29.69 -1.50
N ALA A 147 -8.82 -30.13 -1.75
CA ALA A 147 -8.45 -31.55 -1.72
C ALA A 147 -8.62 -32.14 -0.31
N GLY A 148 -8.47 -31.31 0.74
CA GLY A 148 -8.46 -31.74 2.13
C GLY A 148 -7.36 -32.78 2.40
N PRO A 149 -7.32 -33.43 3.58
CA PRO A 149 -6.50 -34.62 3.75
C PRO A 149 -7.00 -35.66 2.74
N THR A 150 -6.16 -35.99 1.76
CA THR A 150 -6.40 -36.85 0.59
C THR A 150 -7.36 -38.00 0.94
N SER A 151 -8.32 -38.34 0.07
CA SER A 151 -9.46 -39.25 0.35
C SER A 151 -9.16 -40.56 1.12
N ILE A 152 -7.93 -41.08 1.06
CA ILE A 152 -7.45 -42.23 1.86
C ILE A 152 -7.21 -41.85 3.33
N PHE A 153 -6.65 -40.68 3.58
CA PHE A 153 -6.46 -40.10 4.91
C PHE A 153 -7.76 -39.59 5.53
N ARG A 154 -8.73 -39.12 4.73
CA ARG A 154 -10.01 -38.62 5.29
C ARG A 154 -10.78 -39.70 6.04
N ALA A 155 -10.93 -40.88 5.45
CA ALA A 155 -11.57 -42.03 6.12
C ALA A 155 -10.81 -42.46 7.38
N GLN A 156 -9.48 -42.56 7.31
CA GLN A 156 -8.64 -42.90 8.47
C GLN A 156 -8.66 -41.83 9.56
N TRP A 157 -8.78 -40.56 9.19
CA TRP A 157 -8.84 -39.43 10.11
C TRP A 157 -10.21 -39.34 10.79
N ASP A 158 -11.28 -39.55 10.03
CA ASP A 158 -12.65 -39.62 10.54
C ASP A 158 -12.83 -40.87 11.44
N GLU A 159 -12.27 -42.02 11.06
CA GLU A 159 -12.22 -43.24 11.90
C GLU A 159 -11.46 -42.98 13.21
N ARG A 160 -10.32 -42.29 13.14
CA ARG A 160 -9.54 -41.92 14.33
C ARG A 160 -10.30 -40.94 15.22
N GLN A 161 -10.94 -39.92 14.65
CA GLN A 161 -11.76 -38.97 15.41
C GLN A 161 -13.00 -39.63 16.02
N ALA A 162 -13.61 -40.59 15.33
CA ALA A 162 -14.71 -41.38 15.87
C ALA A 162 -14.24 -42.25 17.04
N ALA A 163 -13.09 -42.91 16.91
CA ALA A 163 -12.49 -43.71 17.99
C ALA A 163 -12.10 -42.85 19.20
N GLU A 164 -11.56 -41.64 18.99
CA GLU A 164 -11.24 -40.70 20.07
C GLU A 164 -12.51 -40.23 20.80
N ARG A 165 -13.59 -39.94 20.08
CA ARG A 165 -14.89 -39.58 20.68
C ARG A 165 -15.53 -40.74 21.42
N GLU A 166 -15.43 -41.96 20.89
CA GLU A 166 -15.92 -43.17 21.54
C GLU A 166 -15.11 -43.49 22.80
N ALA A 167 -13.79 -43.35 22.76
CA ALA A 167 -12.93 -43.46 23.93
C ALA A 167 -13.26 -42.40 25.00
N ALA A 168 -13.52 -41.16 24.60
CA ALA A 168 -13.96 -40.11 25.52
C ALA A 168 -15.34 -40.42 26.13
N ARG A 169 -16.29 -40.92 25.34
CA ARG A 169 -17.61 -41.37 25.84
C ARG A 169 -17.48 -42.57 26.78
N ALA A 170 -16.63 -43.54 26.45
CA ALA A 170 -16.36 -44.71 27.28
C ALA A 170 -15.66 -44.32 28.57
N TYR A 171 -14.75 -43.34 28.53
CA TYR A 171 -14.13 -42.76 29.72
C TYR A 171 -15.17 -42.09 30.63
N VAL A 172 -16.06 -41.28 30.08
CA VAL A 172 -17.16 -40.64 30.85
C VAL A 172 -18.14 -41.69 31.38
N ALA A 173 -18.51 -42.69 30.59
CA ALA A 173 -19.38 -43.78 31.05
C ALA A 173 -18.72 -44.63 32.14
N ARG A 174 -17.41 -44.89 32.04
CA ARG A 174 -16.63 -45.60 33.07
C ARG A 174 -16.49 -44.74 34.34
N ARG A 175 -16.35 -43.43 34.20
CA ARG A 175 -16.39 -42.45 35.32
C ARG A 175 -17.74 -42.50 36.05
N ASP A 176 -18.83 -42.51 35.30
CA ASP A 176 -20.17 -42.52 35.88
C ASP A 176 -20.53 -43.89 36.49
N ALA A 177 -20.00 -44.99 35.95
CA ALA A 177 -20.20 -46.35 36.47
C ALA A 177 -19.36 -46.69 37.71
N THR A 178 -18.21 -46.04 37.90
CA THR A 178 -17.33 -46.25 39.05
C THR A 178 -17.75 -45.43 40.28
N GLY A 179 -18.70 -44.50 40.14
CA GLY A 179 -19.30 -43.77 41.27
C GLY A 179 -18.30 -42.95 42.09
N VAL A 180 -17.11 -42.68 41.54
CA VAL A 180 -16.04 -41.96 42.24
C VAL A 180 -16.38 -40.48 42.23
N SER A 181 -16.65 -39.93 43.42
CA SER A 181 -17.05 -38.53 43.61
C SER A 181 -16.03 -37.57 42.98
N THR A 182 -16.53 -36.47 42.40
CA THR A 182 -15.72 -35.41 41.77
C THR A 182 -14.60 -34.89 42.69
N ARG A 183 -14.80 -34.97 44.01
CA ARG A 183 -13.83 -34.61 45.06
C ARG A 183 -12.59 -35.51 45.06
N THR A 184 -12.74 -36.82 44.87
CA THR A 184 -11.63 -37.78 44.84
C THR A 184 -10.80 -37.70 43.56
N LEU A 185 -11.42 -37.30 42.43
CA LEU A 185 -10.71 -37.08 41.17
C LEU A 185 -10.01 -35.72 41.11
N ALA A 186 -10.63 -34.65 41.63
CA ALA A 186 -9.94 -33.37 41.83
C ALA A 186 -8.71 -33.51 42.75
N MET A 187 -8.77 -34.46 43.68
CA MET A 187 -7.66 -34.84 44.57
C MET A 187 -6.57 -35.66 43.84
N ALA A 188 -6.94 -36.66 43.03
CA ALA A 188 -5.96 -37.40 42.23
C ALA A 188 -5.24 -36.49 41.20
N ALA A 189 -5.96 -35.54 40.62
CA ALA A 189 -5.39 -34.54 39.73
C ALA A 189 -4.43 -33.60 40.48
N ARG A 190 -4.81 -33.12 41.68
CA ARG A 190 -3.91 -32.29 42.52
C ARG A 190 -2.66 -33.03 43.00
N ILE A 191 -2.77 -34.30 43.37
CA ILE A 191 -1.61 -35.13 43.74
C ILE A 191 -0.71 -35.35 42.52
N GLY A 192 -1.29 -35.54 41.32
CA GLY A 192 -0.56 -35.59 40.06
C GLY A 192 0.19 -34.31 39.73
N ASP A 193 -0.45 -33.14 39.91
CA ASP A 193 0.18 -31.83 39.70
C ASP A 193 1.31 -31.57 40.69
N VAL A 194 1.12 -31.93 41.97
CA VAL A 194 2.14 -31.81 43.00
C VAL A 194 3.33 -32.75 42.72
N ALA A 195 3.08 -34.00 42.31
CA ALA A 195 4.13 -34.94 41.92
C ALA A 195 4.88 -34.50 40.65
N GLY A 196 4.18 -33.90 39.68
CA GLY A 196 4.79 -33.29 38.50
C GLY A 196 5.65 -32.06 38.83
N HIS A 197 5.26 -31.28 39.84
CA HIS A 197 6.04 -30.15 40.34
C HIS A 197 7.30 -30.63 41.09
N VAL A 198 7.21 -31.68 41.91
CA VAL A 198 8.34 -32.32 42.62
C VAL A 198 9.41 -32.85 41.66
N ALA A 199 8.99 -33.42 40.52
CA ALA A 199 9.90 -33.91 39.49
C ALA A 199 10.70 -32.80 38.79
N ASN A 200 10.27 -31.55 38.92
CA ASN A 200 10.85 -30.38 38.22
C ASN A 200 11.54 -29.36 39.14
N LEU A 201 11.63 -29.61 40.45
CA LEU A 201 12.36 -28.73 41.37
C LEU A 201 13.85 -29.11 41.51
N PRO A 202 14.76 -28.13 41.61
CA PRO A 202 16.17 -28.41 41.87
C PRO A 202 16.38 -28.99 43.27
N ASP A 203 17.29 -29.96 43.33
CA ASP A 203 17.65 -30.96 44.37
C ASP A 203 17.87 -30.43 45.82
N SER A 204 16.95 -29.65 46.36
CA SER A 204 17.01 -29.16 47.73
C SER A 204 16.21 -30.08 48.63
N ARG A 205 16.92 -30.89 49.43
CA ARG A 205 16.37 -31.86 50.40
C ARG A 205 15.28 -31.26 51.31
N ALA A 206 15.34 -29.96 51.59
CA ALA A 206 14.34 -29.21 52.35
C ALA A 206 12.99 -29.07 51.61
N ALA A 207 13.00 -28.89 50.29
CA ALA A 207 11.78 -28.79 49.49
C ALA A 207 11.05 -30.13 49.40
N ARG A 208 11.78 -31.24 49.28
CA ARG A 208 11.21 -32.60 49.32
C ARG A 208 10.55 -32.90 50.67
N LEU A 209 11.20 -32.55 51.78
CA LEU A 209 10.65 -32.74 53.11
C LEU A 209 9.41 -31.87 53.40
N ALA A 210 9.32 -30.67 52.83
CA ALA A 210 8.14 -29.82 52.96
C ALA A 210 6.92 -30.41 52.22
N LEU A 211 7.16 -30.97 51.03
CA LEU A 211 6.15 -31.64 50.22
C LEU A 211 5.69 -32.98 50.82
N ASP A 212 6.61 -33.78 51.37
CA ASP A 212 6.24 -35.01 52.07
C ASP A 212 5.34 -34.73 53.29
N ARG A 213 5.62 -33.66 54.06
CA ARG A 213 4.76 -33.24 55.18
C ARG A 213 3.39 -32.75 54.72
N GLU A 214 3.31 -32.05 53.59
CA GLU A 214 2.04 -31.58 53.05
C GLU A 214 1.19 -32.76 52.56
N LEU A 215 1.84 -33.75 51.95
CA LEU A 215 1.21 -35.00 51.51
C LEU A 215 0.70 -35.82 52.71
N GLU A 216 1.48 -35.95 53.78
CA GLU A 216 1.07 -36.61 55.02
C GLU A 216 -0.08 -35.88 55.73
N ARG A 217 -0.05 -34.53 55.77
CA ARG A 217 -1.14 -33.73 56.34
C ARG A 217 -2.46 -33.99 55.62
N LEU A 218 -2.42 -33.99 54.28
CA LEU A 218 -3.60 -34.27 53.46
C LEU A 218 -4.10 -35.71 53.62
N GLN A 219 -3.20 -36.68 53.80
CA GLN A 219 -3.57 -38.07 54.08
C GLN A 219 -4.21 -38.23 55.48
N ARG A 220 -3.79 -37.44 56.47
CA ARG A 220 -4.34 -37.43 57.84
C ARG A 220 -5.73 -36.78 57.90
N ASP A 221 -5.92 -35.64 57.23
CA ASP A 221 -7.23 -34.96 57.12
C ASP A 221 -8.32 -35.82 56.44
N LEU A 222 -7.91 -36.87 55.73
CA LEU A 222 -8.78 -37.83 55.04
C LEU A 222 -8.95 -39.16 55.78
N GLY A 223 -8.39 -39.30 56.99
CA GLY A 223 -8.54 -40.48 57.84
C GLY A 223 -7.85 -41.75 57.32
N MET A 224 -6.90 -41.64 56.37
CA MET A 224 -6.17 -42.79 55.82
C MET A 224 -4.93 -43.18 56.65
N ILE A 225 -4.46 -42.31 57.53
CA ILE A 225 -3.41 -42.60 58.52
C ILE A 225 -4.04 -42.47 59.91
N PRO A 226 -4.00 -43.49 60.79
CA PRO A 226 -4.54 -43.38 62.13
C PRO A 226 -3.77 -42.33 62.94
N ASP A 227 -4.48 -41.56 63.78
CA ASP A 227 -3.85 -40.56 64.66
C ASP A 227 -2.80 -41.24 65.55
N ASN A 228 -1.56 -40.77 65.44
CA ASN A 228 -0.47 -41.20 66.31
C ASN A 228 -0.51 -40.32 67.57
N PRO A 229 -0.87 -40.86 68.75
CA PRO A 229 -1.04 -40.06 69.97
C PRO A 229 0.26 -39.49 70.53
N ASP A 230 1.43 -39.87 70.01
CA ASP A 230 2.74 -39.41 70.48
C ASP A 230 3.35 -38.27 69.63
N ASN A 231 2.57 -37.59 68.78
CA ASN A 231 3.06 -36.44 68.02
C ASN A 231 2.98 -35.14 68.85
N PRO A 232 4.11 -34.51 69.25
CA PRO A 232 4.12 -33.37 70.17
C PRO A 232 3.55 -32.06 69.60
N ASP A 233 3.19 -32.01 68.31
CA ASP A 233 2.70 -30.80 67.65
C ASP A 233 1.17 -30.61 67.71
N THR A 234 0.47 -31.37 68.57
CA THR A 234 -0.96 -31.15 68.84
C THR A 234 -1.14 -30.60 70.26
N GLY A 235 -0.76 -29.33 70.44
CA GLY A 235 -0.98 -28.52 71.64
C GLY A 235 -1.07 -27.06 71.27
#